data_AF-A0AAN9PYD8-F1
#
_entry.id   AF-A0AAN9PYD8-F1
#
_cell.length_a   1.000
_cell.length_b   1.000
_cell.length_c   1.000
_cell.angle_alpha   90.00
_cell.angle_beta   90.00
_cell.angle_gamma   90.00
#
_symmetry.space_group_name_H-M   'P 1'
#
loop_
_entity.id
_entity.type
_entity.pdbx_description
1 polymer ?
#
loop_
_entity_poly.entity_id
_entity_poly.type
_entity_poly.pdbx_seq_one_letter_code
_entity_poly.pdbx_strand_id
1 'polypeptide(L)'
;MSCKINSLSSPIPCKLHTKKPKFRRRNTIIFSSSTSSERQQKTISTSTTIETSTTEAYTVSFKTERGCKLGISRYPDFEYNAEGGKGQGSGGKVSENSANNELLVSFDLESLYIPSLTSSTTKFLGLPLPPFLKIDIVPEALQGSINQESGKVDLEFKAKFLFSAGSLYKAPPLLVKTVLTSEESKGTMKSGRGKRLDKEGKCRLVGVATVDPIDDFLMNSFLGLPTECLANLNAVISVSSSS
;
A
#
# COMPACT_ATOMS: atom_id res chain seq x y z
N MET A 1 59.61 30.27 -21.70
CA MET A 1 58.75 29.08 -21.81
C MET A 1 57.33 29.57 -22.05
N SER A 2 56.99 29.78 -23.32
CA SER A 2 55.73 30.37 -23.78
C SER A 2 54.74 29.25 -24.09
N CYS A 3 53.64 29.17 -23.35
CA CYS A 3 52.54 28.27 -23.69
C CYS A 3 51.32 29.08 -24.16
N LYS A 4 50.96 28.81 -25.42
CA LYS A 4 49.93 29.44 -26.24
C LYS A 4 48.52 29.19 -25.68
N ILE A 5 47.71 30.24 -25.71
CA ILE A 5 46.25 30.20 -25.59
C ILE A 5 45.69 29.87 -26.98
N ASN A 6 44.94 28.78 -27.11
CA ASN A 6 44.10 28.53 -28.28
C ASN A 6 42.63 28.62 -27.88
N SER A 7 41.97 29.63 -28.42
CA SER A 7 40.54 29.88 -28.42
C SER A 7 39.88 29.38 -29.72
N LEU A 8 38.54 29.32 -29.70
CA LEU A 8 37.56 29.04 -30.77
C LEU A 8 37.16 27.55 -30.83
N SER A 9 35.89 27.14 -30.81
CA SER A 9 34.60 27.83 -31.03
C SER A 9 33.44 26.90 -30.62
N SER A 10 32.34 27.44 -30.08
CA SER A 10 31.04 26.75 -29.91
C SER A 10 30.06 27.16 -31.03
N PRO A 11 28.83 26.63 -31.12
CA PRO A 11 28.43 25.24 -31.34
C PRO A 11 27.61 25.08 -32.65
N ILE A 12 27.59 23.89 -33.24
CA ILE A 12 26.79 23.57 -34.44
C ILE A 12 25.31 23.38 -34.03
N PRO A 13 24.34 24.03 -34.71
CA PRO A 13 22.93 23.98 -34.32
C PRO A 13 22.25 22.67 -34.71
N CYS A 14 21.33 22.27 -33.83
CA CYS A 14 20.41 21.15 -33.95
C CYS A 14 19.67 21.12 -35.30
N LYS A 15 19.69 19.97 -35.99
CA LYS A 15 18.66 19.60 -36.98
C LYS A 15 17.72 18.57 -36.37
N LEU A 16 16.71 19.04 -35.65
CA LEU A 16 15.56 18.23 -35.26
C LEU A 16 14.66 18.04 -36.47
N HIS A 17 14.52 16.80 -36.92
CA HIS A 17 13.51 16.40 -37.90
C HIS A 17 12.12 16.50 -37.27
N THR A 18 11.39 17.58 -37.53
CA THR A 18 9.98 17.71 -37.14
C THR A 18 9.11 16.93 -38.14
N LYS A 19 8.78 15.66 -37.84
CA LYS A 19 7.64 15.00 -38.47
C LYS A 19 6.36 15.55 -37.85
N LYS A 20 5.62 16.34 -38.64
CA LYS A 20 4.28 16.84 -38.28
C LYS A 20 3.31 15.66 -38.10
N PRO A 21 2.65 15.47 -36.94
CA PRO A 21 1.53 14.55 -36.85
C PRO A 21 0.32 15.17 -37.56
N LYS A 22 -0.25 14.44 -38.52
CA LYS A 22 -1.50 14.79 -39.18
C LYS A 22 -2.64 14.60 -38.18
N PHE A 23 -3.25 15.69 -37.73
CA PHE A 23 -4.55 15.69 -37.07
C PHE A 23 -5.59 15.06 -38.01
N ARG A 24 -5.99 13.82 -37.74
CA ARG A 24 -7.22 13.23 -38.28
C ARG A 24 -8.32 13.40 -37.24
N ARG A 25 -9.20 14.36 -37.48
CA ARG A 25 -10.56 14.37 -36.92
C ARG A 25 -11.29 13.14 -37.44
N ARG A 26 -11.90 12.34 -36.56
CA ARG A 26 -13.21 11.72 -36.80
C ARG A 26 -13.81 11.13 -35.53
N ASN A 27 -14.96 11.72 -35.21
CA ASN A 27 -16.20 11.13 -34.71
C ASN A 27 -16.25 10.60 -33.28
N THR A 28 -16.72 11.49 -32.41
CA THR A 28 -17.55 11.18 -31.24
C THR A 28 -18.74 10.31 -31.68
N ILE A 29 -18.92 9.16 -31.05
CA ILE A 29 -20.18 8.41 -31.11
C ILE A 29 -20.80 8.54 -29.73
N ILE A 30 -21.85 9.34 -29.68
CA ILE A 30 -22.79 9.44 -28.57
C ILE A 30 -23.82 8.33 -28.82
N PHE A 31 -23.97 7.40 -27.87
CA PHE A 31 -25.17 6.56 -27.81
C PHE A 31 -26.03 7.05 -26.66
N SER A 32 -27.20 7.58 -27.03
CA SER A 32 -28.32 7.84 -26.16
C SER A 32 -29.50 7.11 -26.77
N SER A 33 -30.22 6.30 -25.97
CA SER A 33 -31.64 6.51 -25.65
C SER A 33 -32.36 5.24 -25.19
N SER A 34 -33.16 5.44 -24.13
CA SER A 34 -34.53 4.93 -23.87
C SER A 34 -34.79 3.43 -23.71
N THR A 35 -35.06 3.08 -22.44
CA THR A 35 -36.28 2.43 -21.92
C THR A 35 -37.29 1.84 -22.92
N SER A 36 -37.57 0.55 -22.76
CA SER A 36 -38.89 -0.04 -22.98
C SER A 36 -39.26 -0.90 -21.77
N SER A 37 -40.47 -0.65 -21.26
CA SER A 37 -41.06 -1.32 -20.11
C SER A 37 -41.87 -2.55 -20.54
N GLU A 38 -42.08 -3.43 -19.55
CA GLU A 38 -43.16 -4.42 -19.40
C GLU A 38 -43.10 -5.72 -20.22
N ARG A 39 -42.77 -6.81 -19.51
CA ARG A 39 -43.75 -7.90 -19.26
C ARG A 39 -43.56 -8.47 -17.86
N GLN A 40 -44.61 -8.34 -17.06
CA GLN A 40 -44.80 -9.03 -15.79
C GLN A 40 -44.97 -10.53 -16.04
N GLN A 41 -44.29 -11.36 -15.24
CA GLN A 41 -44.90 -12.58 -14.72
C GLN A 41 -44.40 -12.85 -13.30
N LYS A 42 -45.39 -13.14 -12.46
CA LYS A 42 -45.41 -13.17 -11.00
C LYS A 42 -45.07 -14.58 -10.51
N THR A 43 -44.64 -14.65 -9.24
CA THR A 43 -44.58 -15.85 -8.36
C THR A 43 -43.42 -16.80 -8.69
N ILE A 44 -42.48 -17.15 -7.80
CA ILE A 44 -42.57 -17.48 -6.38
C ILE A 44 -41.28 -17.00 -5.68
N SER A 45 -41.46 -16.44 -4.48
CA SER A 45 -40.42 -16.09 -3.53
C SER A 45 -39.63 -17.32 -3.10
N THR A 46 -38.34 -17.34 -3.43
CA THR A 46 -37.33 -18.00 -2.60
C THR A 46 -36.18 -17.02 -2.47
N SER A 47 -36.39 -15.99 -1.65
CA SER A 47 -35.29 -15.34 -0.97
C SER A 47 -34.64 -16.42 -0.12
N THR A 48 -33.59 -17.04 -0.65
CA THR A 48 -32.64 -17.77 0.19
C THR A 48 -31.94 -16.71 1.02
N THR A 49 -32.61 -16.28 2.07
CA THR A 49 -31.99 -15.70 3.25
C THR A 49 -30.93 -16.72 3.62
N ILE A 50 -29.66 -16.39 3.34
CA ILE A 50 -28.57 -17.06 4.03
C ILE A 50 -28.82 -16.68 5.48
N GLU A 51 -29.44 -17.62 6.20
CA GLU A 51 -29.70 -17.54 7.62
C GLU A 51 -28.40 -17.11 8.26
N THR A 52 -28.47 -15.92 8.85
CA THR A 52 -27.41 -15.31 9.61
C THR A 52 -27.22 -16.19 10.82
N SER A 53 -26.38 -17.21 10.69
CA SER A 53 -25.83 -17.88 11.86
C SER A 53 -25.09 -16.80 12.64
N THR A 54 -25.45 -16.67 13.91
CA THR A 54 -24.95 -15.68 14.86
C THR A 54 -23.44 -15.59 14.78
N THR A 55 -22.96 -14.65 13.98
CA THR A 55 -21.54 -14.35 13.84
C THR A 55 -21.18 -13.54 15.08
N GLU A 56 -20.42 -14.12 16.01
CA GLU A 56 -19.85 -13.36 17.11
C GLU A 56 -19.12 -12.16 16.51
N ALA A 57 -19.65 -10.96 16.75
CA ALA A 57 -19.11 -9.73 16.24
C ALA A 57 -17.98 -9.29 17.18
N TYR A 58 -16.82 -9.00 16.64
CA TYR A 58 -15.67 -8.50 17.38
C TYR A 58 -15.34 -7.08 16.97
N THR A 59 -14.91 -6.28 17.92
CA THR A 59 -14.19 -5.03 17.65
C THR A 59 -12.70 -5.32 17.68
N VAL A 60 -12.00 -4.89 16.64
CA VAL A 60 -10.56 -5.10 16.46
C VAL A 60 -9.87 -3.74 16.40
N SER A 61 -8.77 -3.59 17.12
CA SER A 61 -7.92 -2.40 17.03
C SER A 61 -6.50 -2.77 16.63
N PHE A 62 -5.86 -1.88 15.89
CA PHE A 62 -4.51 -2.01 15.40
C PHE A 62 -3.72 -0.76 15.80
N LYS A 63 -2.49 -0.93 16.27
CA LYS A 63 -1.56 0.16 16.55
C LYS A 63 -0.17 -0.23 16.08
N THR A 64 0.55 0.69 15.47
CA THR A 64 1.95 0.48 15.10
C THR A 64 2.89 0.98 16.19
N GLU A 65 4.01 0.30 16.35
CA GLU A 65 5.05 0.61 17.34
C GLU A 65 6.32 1.18 16.66
N ARG A 66 7.35 1.42 17.47
CA ARG A 66 8.69 1.76 17.01
C ARG A 66 9.42 0.54 16.42
N GLY A 67 10.59 0.78 15.85
CA GLY A 67 11.48 -0.29 15.38
C GLY A 67 10.98 -0.99 14.11
N CYS A 68 10.11 -0.33 13.36
CA CYS A 68 9.69 -0.78 12.04
C CYS A 68 10.79 -0.51 11.02
N LYS A 69 10.71 -1.20 9.90
CA LYS A 69 11.57 -0.99 8.73
C LYS A 69 10.73 -0.99 7.47
N LEU A 70 11.21 -0.22 6.51
CA LEU A 70 10.66 -0.19 5.17
C LEU A 70 11.83 -0.32 4.19
N GLY A 71 11.58 -0.88 3.02
CA GLY A 71 12.59 -1.09 2.01
C GLY A 71 11.99 -0.92 0.63
N ILE A 72 12.80 -0.44 -0.33
CA ILE A 72 12.40 -0.38 -1.73
C ILE A 72 13.62 -0.57 -2.61
N SER A 73 13.46 -1.31 -3.71
CA SER A 73 14.50 -1.58 -4.68
C SER A 73 15.76 -2.18 -4.05
N ARG A 74 16.90 -1.91 -4.66
CA ARG A 74 18.24 -2.23 -4.16
C ARG A 74 18.69 -1.37 -2.99
N TYR A 75 17.88 -0.41 -2.53
CA TYR A 75 18.27 0.44 -1.41
C TYR A 75 18.27 -0.38 -0.11
N PRO A 76 19.21 -0.09 0.82
CA PRO A 76 19.15 -0.61 2.17
C PRO A 76 17.80 -0.31 2.82
N ASP A 77 17.37 -1.19 3.71
CA ASP A 77 16.16 -0.93 4.48
C ASP A 77 16.37 0.29 5.38
N PHE A 78 15.37 1.16 5.44
CA PHE A 78 15.36 2.34 6.29
C PHE A 78 14.61 2.05 7.58
N GLU A 79 15.10 2.62 8.68
CA GLU A 79 14.40 2.61 9.95
C GLU A 79 13.18 3.52 9.85
N TYR A 80 12.07 3.05 10.40
CA TYR A 80 10.81 3.76 10.39
C TYR A 80 10.20 3.71 11.80
N ASN A 81 10.03 4.89 12.39
CA ASN A 81 9.20 5.07 13.57
C ASN A 81 7.75 5.22 13.12
N ALA A 82 7.01 4.12 13.16
CA ALA A 82 5.60 4.07 12.87
C ALA A 82 4.72 4.36 14.10
N GLU A 83 5.29 4.74 15.24
CA GLU A 83 4.50 5.02 16.45
C GLU A 83 3.43 6.08 16.18
N GLY A 84 2.23 5.86 16.72
CA GLY A 84 1.06 6.71 16.53
C GLY A 84 0.16 6.28 15.37
N GLY A 85 0.60 5.37 14.50
CA GLY A 85 -0.29 4.70 13.56
C GLY A 85 -1.30 3.83 14.30
N LYS A 86 -2.53 3.83 13.81
CA LYS A 86 -3.69 3.24 14.48
C LYS A 86 -4.80 2.89 13.49
N GLY A 87 -5.68 1.99 13.87
CA GLY A 87 -6.91 1.67 13.14
C GLY A 87 -7.89 0.93 14.04
N GLN A 88 -9.17 1.07 13.73
CA GLN A 88 -10.27 0.32 14.33
C GLN A 88 -10.99 -0.46 13.23
N GLY A 89 -11.65 -1.54 13.59
CA GLY A 89 -12.29 -2.44 12.65
C GLY A 89 -13.24 -3.40 13.33
N SER A 90 -13.89 -4.20 12.50
CA SER A 90 -14.76 -5.28 12.94
C SER A 90 -14.18 -6.63 12.55
N GLY A 91 -14.47 -7.65 13.34
CA GLY A 91 -14.17 -9.03 13.02
C GLY A 91 -15.38 -9.93 13.18
N GLY A 92 -15.37 -11.05 12.46
CA GLY A 92 -16.39 -12.09 12.54
C GLY A 92 -15.76 -13.47 12.40
N LYS A 93 -16.23 -14.43 13.20
CA LYS A 93 -15.81 -15.83 13.06
C LYS A 93 -16.45 -16.44 11.82
N VAL A 94 -15.66 -17.21 11.07
CA VAL A 94 -16.19 -18.06 10.01
C VAL A 94 -16.68 -19.35 10.66
N SER A 95 -18.01 -19.49 10.82
CA SER A 95 -18.77 -20.69 11.21
C SER A 95 -18.17 -21.62 12.29
N GLU A 96 -18.94 -21.98 13.31
CA GLU A 96 -18.49 -22.77 14.48
C GLU A 96 -17.85 -24.14 14.15
N ASN A 97 -18.03 -24.67 12.93
CA ASN A 97 -17.45 -25.95 12.48
C ASN A 97 -16.07 -25.83 11.80
N SER A 98 -15.51 -24.63 11.65
CA SER A 98 -14.16 -24.46 11.12
C SER A 98 -13.12 -24.69 12.21
N ALA A 99 -12.44 -25.83 12.15
CA ALA A 99 -11.35 -26.24 13.05
C ALA A 99 -10.15 -25.26 13.16
N ASN A 100 -10.19 -24.13 12.44
CA ASN A 100 -9.06 -23.24 12.24
C ASN A 100 -9.10 -21.97 13.11
N ASN A 101 -10.09 -21.79 13.99
CA ASN A 101 -10.15 -20.64 14.93
C ASN A 101 -9.85 -19.28 14.24
N GLU A 102 -10.38 -19.11 13.03
CA GLU A 102 -10.04 -18.00 12.15
C GLU A 102 -11.05 -16.86 12.29
N LEU A 103 -10.56 -15.70 12.70
CA LEU A 103 -11.29 -14.46 12.78
C LEU A 103 -11.01 -13.65 11.52
N LEU A 104 -12.02 -13.43 10.68
CA LEU A 104 -11.90 -12.48 9.58
C LEU A 104 -12.03 -11.07 10.14
N VAL A 105 -11.15 -10.17 9.72
CA VAL A 105 -11.09 -8.79 10.20
C VAL A 105 -11.08 -7.81 9.04
N SER A 106 -11.73 -6.67 9.22
CA SER A 106 -11.72 -5.55 8.27
C SER A 106 -11.60 -4.25 9.05
N PHE A 107 -10.58 -3.46 8.72
CA PHE A 107 -10.33 -2.17 9.34
C PHE A 107 -11.03 -1.04 8.59
N ASP A 108 -11.64 -0.14 9.33
CA ASP A 108 -12.27 1.05 8.81
C ASP A 108 -11.20 2.07 8.38
N LEU A 109 -11.29 2.50 7.12
CA LEU A 109 -10.36 3.44 6.50
C LEU A 109 -10.41 4.84 7.13
N GLU A 110 -11.55 5.26 7.68
CA GLU A 110 -11.67 6.57 8.33
C GLU A 110 -10.85 6.63 9.62
N SER A 111 -10.79 5.50 10.33
CA SER A 111 -10.01 5.36 11.56
C SER A 111 -8.53 5.03 11.32
N LEU A 112 -8.20 4.49 10.14
CA LEU A 112 -6.88 3.97 9.82
C LEU A 112 -5.91 5.09 9.45
N TYR A 113 -4.94 5.32 10.32
CA TYR A 113 -3.88 6.29 10.16
C TYR A 113 -2.51 5.59 10.17
N ILE A 114 -1.68 5.93 9.16
CA ILE A 114 -0.31 5.48 9.07
C ILE A 114 0.58 6.74 9.02
N PRO A 115 1.58 6.87 9.91
CA PRO A 115 2.45 8.04 9.90
C PRO A 115 3.17 8.23 8.57
N SER A 116 3.32 9.49 8.15
CA SER A 116 4.10 9.81 6.96
C SER A 116 5.60 9.58 7.21
N LEU A 117 6.35 9.27 6.16
CA LEU A 117 7.81 9.21 6.23
C LEU A 117 8.36 10.62 6.05
N THR A 118 9.07 11.09 7.07
CA THR A 118 9.63 12.44 7.21
C THR A 118 10.96 12.35 7.94
N SER A 119 11.66 13.47 8.11
CA SER A 119 12.89 13.52 8.91
C SER A 119 12.73 13.05 10.35
N SER A 120 11.53 13.20 10.95
CA SER A 120 11.26 12.78 12.33
C SER A 120 10.88 11.30 12.46
N THR A 121 10.36 10.70 11.39
CA THR A 121 9.84 9.33 11.41
C THR A 121 10.75 8.34 10.69
N THR A 122 11.70 8.79 9.87
CA THR A 122 12.49 7.89 9.02
C THR A 122 13.98 8.18 9.09
N LYS A 123 14.78 7.12 9.21
CA LYS A 123 16.24 7.20 9.05
C LYS A 123 16.72 6.26 7.95
N PHE A 124 17.47 6.81 6.99
CA PHE A 124 18.14 6.06 5.94
C PHE A 124 19.64 6.10 6.20
N LEU A 125 20.27 4.92 6.35
CA LEU A 125 21.68 4.80 6.74
C LEU A 125 22.02 5.54 8.05
N GLY A 126 21.10 5.53 9.02
CA GLY A 126 21.25 6.21 10.31
C GLY A 126 21.02 7.72 10.30
N LEU A 127 20.87 8.33 9.12
CA LEU A 127 20.58 9.75 8.96
C LEU A 127 19.09 9.99 8.77
N PRO A 128 18.51 11.06 9.35
CA PRO A 128 17.11 11.40 9.11
C PRO A 128 16.88 11.63 7.62
N LEU A 129 15.67 11.32 7.15
CA LEU A 129 15.26 11.65 5.79
C LEU A 129 15.48 13.15 5.52
N PRO A 130 15.98 13.58 4.34
CA PRO A 130 16.21 14.99 4.07
C PRO A 130 14.96 15.86 4.33
N PRO A 131 15.09 17.06 4.92
CA PRO A 131 14.00 17.87 5.48
C PRO A 131 12.92 18.34 4.49
N PHE A 132 13.12 18.11 3.20
CA PHE A 132 12.15 18.45 2.15
C PHE A 132 11.42 17.22 1.60
N LEU A 133 11.91 16.02 1.90
CA LEU A 133 11.30 14.79 1.41
C LEU A 133 10.20 14.35 2.37
N LYS A 134 9.04 14.07 1.81
CA LYS A 134 7.90 13.52 2.54
C LYS A 134 7.22 12.47 1.68
N ILE A 135 6.88 11.34 2.32
CA ILE A 135 6.03 10.31 1.72
C ILE A 135 4.82 10.13 2.61
N ASP A 136 3.65 10.56 2.12
CA ASP A 136 2.38 10.28 2.78
C ASP A 136 1.89 8.88 2.41
N ILE A 137 1.38 8.13 3.38
CA ILE A 137 0.80 6.80 3.17
C ILE A 137 -0.71 6.94 3.35
N VAL A 138 -1.46 6.71 2.26
CA VAL A 138 -2.93 6.77 2.25
C VAL A 138 -3.46 5.35 2.09
N PRO A 139 -4.01 4.74 3.15
CA PRO A 139 -4.58 3.40 3.08
C PRO A 139 -5.80 3.33 2.14
N GLU A 140 -5.92 2.22 1.42
CA GLU A 140 -7.10 1.88 0.60
C GLU A 140 -7.75 0.56 1.06
N ALA A 141 -7.00 -0.32 1.74
CA ALA A 141 -7.53 -1.51 2.38
C ALA A 141 -6.57 -2.01 3.46
N LEU A 142 -7.13 -2.47 4.58
CA LEU A 142 -6.45 -3.30 5.55
C LEU A 142 -7.48 -4.30 6.09
N GLN A 143 -7.37 -5.56 5.67
CA GLN A 143 -8.34 -6.61 5.99
C GLN A 143 -7.69 -7.98 5.86
N GLY A 144 -8.24 -9.01 6.46
CA GLY A 144 -7.70 -10.37 6.31
C GLY A 144 -8.12 -11.25 7.46
N SER A 145 -7.21 -12.08 7.97
CA SER A 145 -7.52 -13.04 9.02
C SER A 145 -6.51 -13.08 10.16
N ILE A 146 -7.04 -13.46 11.32
CA ILE A 146 -6.29 -13.71 12.55
C ILE A 146 -6.71 -15.08 13.05
N ASN A 147 -5.76 -16.01 13.09
CA ASN A 147 -5.97 -17.29 13.75
C ASN A 147 -5.71 -17.12 15.25
N GLN A 148 -6.79 -17.20 16.05
CA GLN A 148 -6.75 -16.88 17.48
C GLN A 148 -5.95 -17.89 18.31
N GLU A 149 -5.81 -19.13 17.83
CA GLU A 149 -5.09 -20.19 18.54
C GLU A 149 -3.59 -20.13 18.27
N SER A 150 -3.20 -20.04 17.00
CA SER A 150 -1.80 -20.04 16.59
C SER A 150 -1.15 -18.65 16.68
N GLY A 151 -1.95 -17.57 16.71
CA GLY A 151 -1.50 -16.20 16.61
C GLY A 151 -1.07 -15.78 15.20
N LYS A 152 -1.32 -16.60 14.17
CA LYS A 152 -1.02 -16.25 12.78
C LYS A 152 -1.92 -15.11 12.33
N VAL A 153 -1.33 -14.10 11.71
CA VAL A 153 -2.02 -12.92 11.16
C VAL A 153 -1.64 -12.78 9.69
N ASP A 154 -2.63 -12.66 8.82
CA ASP A 154 -2.46 -12.35 7.40
C ASP A 154 -3.42 -11.21 7.02
N LEU A 155 -2.88 -10.03 6.73
CA LEU A 155 -3.67 -8.85 6.36
C LEU A 155 -3.32 -8.39 4.95
N GLU A 156 -4.27 -8.44 4.04
CA GLU A 156 -4.22 -7.71 2.78
C GLU A 156 -4.09 -6.21 3.09
N PHE A 157 -3.03 -5.62 2.56
CA PHE A 157 -2.74 -4.20 2.68
C PHE A 157 -2.66 -3.58 1.29
N LYS A 158 -3.39 -2.49 1.11
CA LYS A 158 -3.33 -1.66 -0.09
C LYS A 158 -3.20 -0.20 0.33
N ALA A 159 -2.24 0.52 -0.23
CA ALA A 159 -2.08 1.93 0.04
C ALA A 159 -1.41 2.67 -1.11
N LYS A 160 -1.66 3.97 -1.17
CA LYS A 160 -0.95 4.93 -2.02
C LYS A 160 0.18 5.57 -1.23
N PHE A 161 1.39 5.54 -1.80
CA PHE A 161 2.55 6.24 -1.27
C PHE A 161 2.77 7.50 -2.10
N LEU A 162 2.52 8.66 -1.50
CA LEU A 162 2.55 9.97 -2.16
C LEU A 162 3.89 10.64 -1.87
N PHE A 163 4.82 10.58 -2.82
CA PHE A 163 6.13 11.22 -2.68
C PHE A 163 6.08 12.71 -3.03
N SER A 164 6.72 13.54 -2.20
CA SER A 164 6.93 14.96 -2.46
C SER A 164 8.32 15.42 -2.02
N ALA A 165 8.87 16.40 -2.73
CA ALA A 165 10.12 17.07 -2.42
C ALA A 165 9.91 18.59 -2.39
N GLY A 166 9.81 19.15 -1.19
CA GLY A 166 9.46 20.54 -0.96
C GLY A 166 8.12 20.92 -1.59
N SER A 167 7.97 22.19 -1.98
CA SER A 167 6.80 22.66 -2.73
C SER A 167 6.91 22.42 -4.24
N LEU A 168 8.08 22.01 -4.74
CA LEU A 168 8.43 22.05 -6.15
C LEU A 168 8.10 20.75 -6.90
N TYR A 169 8.15 19.60 -6.22
CA TYR A 169 7.97 18.31 -6.87
C TYR A 169 7.02 17.40 -6.10
N LYS A 170 6.09 16.80 -6.84
CA LYS A 170 5.16 15.76 -6.37
C LYS A 170 5.08 14.70 -7.45
N ALA A 171 5.41 13.46 -7.09
CA ALA A 171 5.29 12.34 -8.01
C ALA A 171 3.85 11.81 -8.01
N PRO A 172 3.40 11.14 -9.08
CA PRO A 172 2.21 10.30 -9.04
C PRO A 172 2.29 9.25 -7.91
N PRO A 173 1.16 8.81 -7.35
CA PRO A 173 1.15 7.82 -6.26
C PRO A 173 1.79 6.50 -6.66
N LEU A 174 2.66 5.95 -5.82
CA LEU A 174 3.09 4.56 -5.91
C LEU A 174 2.03 3.69 -5.22
N LEU A 175 1.37 2.82 -5.99
CA LEU A 175 0.39 1.90 -5.44
C LEU A 175 1.11 0.64 -4.92
N VAL A 176 0.94 0.35 -3.64
CA VAL A 176 1.48 -0.86 -3.02
C VAL A 176 0.33 -1.76 -2.62
N LYS A 177 0.37 -3.02 -3.08
CA LYS A 177 -0.53 -4.10 -2.67
C LYS A 177 0.29 -5.28 -2.18
N THR A 178 0.11 -5.70 -0.93
CA THR A 178 0.82 -6.82 -0.32
C THR A 178 -0.07 -7.55 0.68
N VAL A 179 0.42 -8.69 1.19
CA VAL A 179 -0.10 -9.31 2.40
C VAL A 179 0.92 -9.06 3.51
N LEU A 180 0.52 -8.34 4.54
CA LEU A 180 1.24 -8.17 5.80
C LEU A 180 0.98 -9.42 6.65
N THR A 181 1.97 -10.30 6.73
CA THR A 181 1.89 -11.58 7.43
C THR A 181 2.78 -11.63 8.66
N SER A 182 2.35 -12.36 9.69
CA SER A 182 3.21 -12.71 10.83
C SER A 182 4.20 -13.85 10.52
N GLU A 183 4.11 -14.44 9.33
CA GLU A 183 5.01 -15.49 8.83
C GLU A 183 6.16 -14.91 7.99
N GLU A 184 6.81 -15.76 7.20
CA GLU A 184 7.81 -15.32 6.22
C GLU A 184 7.14 -14.75 4.96
N SER A 185 7.65 -13.60 4.51
CA SER A 185 7.30 -13.00 3.22
C SER A 185 8.57 -12.84 2.40
N LYS A 186 8.58 -13.37 1.18
CA LYS A 186 9.79 -13.48 0.36
C LYS A 186 9.52 -13.09 -1.09
N GLY A 187 10.27 -12.12 -1.57
CA GLY A 187 10.45 -11.81 -2.99
C GLY A 187 11.80 -12.31 -3.51
N THR A 188 12.16 -11.80 -4.67
CA THR A 188 13.41 -12.07 -5.38
C THR A 188 14.59 -11.35 -4.73
N MET A 189 14.38 -10.11 -4.28
CA MET A 189 15.40 -9.23 -3.72
C MET A 189 15.19 -8.95 -2.24
N LYS A 190 13.94 -8.86 -1.81
CA LYS A 190 13.56 -8.50 -0.44
C LYS A 190 12.90 -9.67 0.28
N SER A 191 13.14 -9.79 1.58
CA SER A 191 12.42 -10.76 2.41
C SER A 191 12.31 -10.25 3.85
N GLY A 192 11.34 -10.79 4.57
CA GLY A 192 11.13 -10.53 5.97
C GLY A 192 10.54 -11.74 6.66
N ARG A 193 10.76 -11.85 7.98
CA ARG A 193 10.11 -12.85 8.84
C ARG A 193 9.34 -12.12 9.92
N GLY A 194 8.03 -12.33 9.98
CA GLY A 194 7.17 -11.79 11.01
C GLY A 194 7.38 -12.47 12.36
N LYS A 195 6.49 -12.13 13.29
CA LYS A 195 6.33 -12.78 14.59
C LYS A 195 4.83 -12.84 14.85
N ARG A 196 4.34 -14.05 15.13
CA ARG A 196 2.93 -14.29 15.49
C ARG A 196 2.49 -13.43 16.66
N LEU A 197 1.19 -13.16 16.68
CA LEU A 197 0.49 -12.48 17.75
C LEU A 197 0.70 -13.23 19.07
N ASP A 198 1.19 -12.53 20.08
CA ASP A 198 1.31 -13.05 21.44
C ASP A 198 0.09 -12.69 22.30
N LYS A 199 0.12 -13.11 23.57
CA LYS A 199 -0.98 -12.90 24.52
C LYS A 199 -1.21 -11.43 24.86
N GLU A 200 -0.20 -10.58 24.70
CA GLU A 200 -0.33 -9.13 24.87
C GLU A 200 -0.83 -8.44 23.60
N GLY A 201 -1.09 -9.20 22.53
CA GLY A 201 -1.50 -8.69 21.23
C GLY A 201 -0.35 -8.12 20.41
N LYS A 202 0.92 -8.33 20.80
CA LYS A 202 2.06 -7.87 20.01
C LYS A 202 2.38 -8.85 18.90
N CYS A 203 2.68 -8.31 17.72
CA CYS A 203 3.12 -9.08 16.56
C CYS A 203 4.12 -8.28 15.73
N ARG A 204 4.82 -8.96 14.83
CA ARG A 204 5.58 -8.34 13.75
C ARG A 204 5.02 -8.80 12.42
N LEU A 205 4.52 -7.86 11.62
CA LEU A 205 3.98 -8.13 10.30
C LEU A 205 5.00 -7.75 9.23
N VAL A 206 5.20 -8.63 8.27
CA VAL A 206 6.09 -8.42 7.13
C VAL A 206 5.34 -8.60 5.82
N GLY A 207 5.66 -7.80 4.81
CA GLY A 207 5.08 -7.92 3.48
C GLY A 207 6.06 -7.48 2.42
N VAL A 208 6.20 -8.29 1.37
CA VAL A 208 6.94 -7.94 0.16
C VAL A 208 5.95 -7.70 -0.97
N ALA A 209 6.17 -6.67 -1.77
CA ALA A 209 5.36 -6.39 -2.95
C ALA A 209 6.18 -5.82 -4.09
N THR A 210 5.71 -6.06 -5.30
CA THR A 210 6.21 -5.38 -6.50
C THR A 210 5.46 -4.06 -6.68
N VAL A 211 6.21 -3.00 -6.94
CA VAL A 211 5.70 -1.67 -7.26
C VAL A 211 5.91 -1.44 -8.75
N ASP A 212 4.82 -1.17 -9.46
CA ASP A 212 4.84 -0.93 -10.91
C ASP A 212 5.36 0.48 -11.25
N PRO A 213 5.85 0.71 -12.48
CA PRO A 213 6.19 2.04 -12.96
C PRO A 213 4.97 2.97 -12.96
N ILE A 214 5.24 4.24 -12.74
CA ILE A 214 4.25 5.33 -12.78
C ILE A 214 4.52 6.26 -13.96
N ASP A 215 3.63 7.23 -14.20
CA ASP A 215 3.83 8.28 -15.21
C ASP A 215 4.82 9.36 -14.72
N ASP A 216 6.03 8.93 -14.33
CA ASP A 216 7.13 9.78 -13.89
C ASP A 216 8.48 9.11 -14.16
N PHE A 217 9.17 9.57 -15.19
CA PHE A 217 10.45 9.01 -15.60
C PHE A 217 11.56 9.17 -14.54
N LEU A 218 11.57 10.30 -13.82
CA LEU A 218 12.56 10.56 -12.78
C LEU A 218 12.39 9.57 -11.64
N MET A 219 11.15 9.38 -11.16
CA MET A 219 10.86 8.46 -10.07
C MET A 219 11.08 7.00 -10.47
N ASN A 220 10.65 6.62 -11.68
CA ASN A 220 10.88 5.28 -12.22
C ASN A 220 12.38 4.97 -12.30
N SER A 221 13.20 5.92 -12.75
CA SER A 221 14.65 5.74 -12.84
C SER A 221 15.30 5.71 -11.46
N PHE A 222 14.92 6.63 -10.56
CA PHE A 222 15.48 6.75 -9.22
C PHE A 222 15.23 5.50 -8.36
N LEU A 223 14.01 4.95 -8.41
CA LEU A 223 13.65 3.73 -7.70
C LEU A 223 13.96 2.46 -8.50
N GLY A 224 14.20 2.58 -9.81
CA GLY A 224 14.38 1.44 -10.71
C GLY A 224 13.10 0.60 -10.84
N LEU A 225 11.96 1.24 -11.08
CA LEU A 225 10.66 0.58 -11.24
C LEU A 225 10.57 -0.20 -12.57
N PRO A 226 9.89 -1.36 -12.61
CA PRO A 226 9.24 -2.05 -11.50
C PRO A 226 10.25 -2.60 -10.49
N THR A 227 9.91 -2.59 -9.20
CA THR A 227 10.84 -3.04 -8.16
C THR A 227 10.13 -3.61 -6.94
N GLU A 228 10.86 -4.34 -6.09
CA GLU A 228 10.33 -4.87 -4.84
C GLU A 228 10.42 -3.86 -3.71
N CYS A 229 9.40 -3.83 -2.86
CA CYS A 229 9.38 -3.13 -1.59
C CYS A 229 9.13 -4.11 -0.44
N LEU A 230 9.58 -3.72 0.74
CA LEU A 230 9.44 -4.47 1.99
C LEU A 230 8.76 -3.57 3.02
N ALA A 231 7.76 -4.11 3.71
CA ALA A 231 7.27 -3.59 4.97
C ALA A 231 7.63 -4.56 6.09
N ASN A 232 8.12 -4.03 7.21
CA ASN A 232 8.37 -4.77 8.43
C ASN A 232 7.87 -3.92 9.61
N LEU A 233 6.73 -4.30 10.16
CA LEU A 233 5.95 -3.48 11.07
C LEU A 233 5.81 -4.20 12.41
N ASN A 234 6.29 -3.58 13.49
CA ASN A 234 5.90 -3.98 14.84
C ASN A 234 4.53 -3.36 15.13
N ALA A 235 3.61 -4.18 15.61
CA ALA A 235 2.23 -3.76 15.85
C ALA A 235 1.64 -4.44 17.07
N VAL A 236 0.62 -3.80 17.62
CA VAL A 236 -0.30 -4.35 18.62
C VAL A 236 -1.67 -4.49 17.99
N ILE A 237 -2.22 -5.69 18.03
CA ILE A 237 -3.59 -5.99 17.61
C ILE A 237 -4.37 -6.47 18.84
N SER A 238 -5.51 -5.84 19.10
CA SER A 238 -6.40 -6.23 20.19
C SER A 238 -7.77 -6.58 19.64
N VAL A 239 -8.29 -7.73 20.06
CA VAL A 239 -9.61 -8.24 19.69
C VAL A 239 -10.48 -8.23 20.94
N SER A 240 -11.69 -7.69 20.83
CA SER A 240 -12.67 -7.61 21.92
C SER A 240 -14.05 -7.99 21.39
N SER A 241 -14.85 -8.70 22.19
CA SER A 241 -16.23 -9.01 21.82
C SER A 241 -17.06 -7.73 21.74
N SER A 242 -17.81 -7.55 20.66
CA SER A 242 -18.78 -6.46 20.57
C SER A 242 -19.91 -6.76 21.55
N SER A 243 -20.07 -5.90 22.54
CA SER A 243 -21.14 -5.99 23.55
C SER A 243 -22.46 -5.50 23.00
#